data_AF-A0A5K8AEW6-F1
#
_entry.id   AF-A0A5K8AEW6-F1
#
_cell.length_a   1.000
_cell.length_b   1.000
_cell.length_c   1.000
_cell.angle_alpha   90.00
_cell.angle_beta   90.00
_cell.angle_gamma   90.00
#
_symmetry.space_group_name_H-M   'P 1'
#
loop_
_entity.id
_entity.type
_entity.pdbx_description
1 polymer ?
#
loop_
_entity_poly.entity_id
_entity_poly.type
_entity_poly.pdbx_seq_one_letter_code
_entity_poly.pdbx_strand_id
1 'polypeptide(L)' 'MTIGVFSVIQDGMYIRRTTIKSKKDGETYFTHRLVESVRVGNKVKQRTIINLGKNFP' A
#
# COMPACT_ATOMS: atom_id res chain seq x y z
N MET A 1 27.08 4.43 15.69
CA MET A 1 26.75 3.05 15.27
C MET A 1 25.36 2.77 15.85
N THR A 2 24.24 3.11 15.21
CA THR A 2 23.82 2.81 13.84
C THR A 2 23.19 4.06 13.22
N ILE A 3 23.85 4.61 12.19
CA ILE A 3 23.29 5.66 11.33
C ILE A 3 22.48 4.90 10.28
N GLY A 4 21.24 4.59 10.62
CA GLY A 4 20.27 3.99 9.71
C GLY A 4 19.15 4.99 9.51
N VAL A 5 19.07 5.56 8.33
CA VAL A 5 18.05 6.51 7.90
C VAL A 5 16.66 5.83 8.03
N PHE A 6 15.99 5.97 9.17
CA PHE A 6 14.57 5.60 9.33
C PHE A 6 13.64 6.71 8.80
N SER A 7 14.14 7.61 7.95
CA SER A 7 13.36 8.70 7.34
C SER A 7 12.55 8.25 6.12
N VAL A 8 11.93 7.07 6.17
CA VAL A 8 10.82 6.71 5.27
C VAL A 8 9.73 5.98 6.05
N ILE A 9 9.42 6.44 7.27
CA ILE A 9 8.07 6.25 7.76
C ILE A 9 7.28 7.34 7.07
N GLN A 10 6.60 7.01 5.96
CA GLN A 10 5.52 7.87 5.48
C GLN A 10 4.45 7.84 6.58
N ASP A 11 4.58 8.70 7.58
CA ASP A 11 3.53 9.05 8.53
C ASP A 11 2.41 9.72 7.71
N GLY A 12 1.58 8.90 7.06
CA GLY A 12 0.65 9.38 6.07
C GLY A 12 -0.09 8.27 5.31
N MET A 13 -1.17 8.69 4.64
CA MET A 13 -1.95 7.86 3.74
C MET A 13 -1.32 7.86 2.34
N TYR A 14 -1.35 6.73 1.65
CA TYR A 14 -0.83 6.57 0.30
C TYR A 14 -1.65 5.56 -0.50
N ILE A 15 -1.53 5.64 -1.83
CA ILE A 15 -2.16 4.68 -2.74
C ILE A 15 -1.21 3.53 -3.02
N ARG A 16 -1.62 2.31 -2.67
CA ARG A 16 -0.92 1.08 -3.04
C ARG A 16 -1.55 0.48 -4.28
N ARG A 17 -0.76 0.31 -5.34
CA ARG A 17 -1.12 -0.41 -6.56
C ARG A 17 -0.79 -1.89 -6.43
N THR A 18 -1.67 -2.77 -6.91
CA THR A 18 -1.42 -4.22 -7.01
C THR A 18 -1.74 -4.69 -8.42
N THR A 19 -0.80 -5.40 -9.03
CA THR A 19 -0.98 -6.09 -10.30
C THR A 19 -1.73 -7.40 -10.08
N ILE A 20 -2.79 -7.63 -10.84
CA ILE A 20 -3.60 -8.86 -10.79
C ILE A 20 -3.64 -9.46 -12.18
N LYS A 21 -3.33 -10.76 -12.27
CA LYS A 21 -3.60 -11.56 -13.46
C LYS A 21 -5.01 -12.14 -13.35
N SER A 22 -5.89 -11.77 -14.26
CA SER A 22 -7.24 -12.30 -14.35
C SER A 22 -7.20 -13.77 -14.74
N LYS A 23 -7.94 -14.59 -13.98
CA LYS A 23 -8.09 -16.02 -14.29
C LYS A 23 -9.06 -16.28 -15.44
N LYS A 24 -9.92 -15.31 -15.77
CA LYS A 24 -11.01 -15.48 -16.73
C LYS A 24 -10.53 -15.35 -18.18
N ASP A 25 -9.71 -14.35 -18.43
CA ASP A 25 -9.24 -13.95 -19.77
C ASP A 25 -7.70 -13.91 -19.86
N GLY A 26 -6.99 -14.13 -18.75
CA GLY A 26 -5.52 -14.08 -18.71
C GLY A 26 -4.95 -12.65 -18.67
N GLU A 27 -5.82 -11.64 -18.76
CA GLU A 27 -5.44 -10.23 -18.82
C GLU A 27 -4.86 -9.74 -17.51
N THR A 28 -3.91 -8.82 -17.59
CA THR A 28 -3.31 -8.21 -16.40
C THR A 28 -3.93 -6.84 -16.17
N TYR A 29 -4.45 -6.60 -14.97
CA TYR A 29 -5.00 -5.31 -14.57
C TYR A 29 -4.45 -4.87 -13.23
N PHE A 30 -4.62 -3.59 -12.91
CA PHE A 30 -4.23 -3.03 -11.62
C PHE A 30 -5.46 -2.79 -10.76
N THR A 31 -5.28 -2.93 -9.45
CA THR A 31 -6.22 -2.43 -8.44
C THR A 31 -5.51 -1.52 -7.46
N HIS A 32 -6.24 -0.57 -6.89
CA HIS A 32 -5.72 0.42 -5.95
C HIS A 32 -6.36 0.28 -4.58
N ARG A 33 -5.59 0.59 -3.54
CA ARG A 33 -6.06 0.71 -2.15
C ARG A 33 -5.50 1.96 -1.52
N LEU A 34 -6.30 2.61 -0.70
CA LEU A 34 -5.82 3.63 0.21
C LEU A 34 -5.30 2.94 1.47
N VAL A 35 -4.04 3.19 1.79
CA VAL A 35 -3.33 2.58 2.90
C VAL A 35 -2.79 3.69 3.79
N GLU A 36 -2.87 3.53 5.09
CA GLU A 36 -2.17 4.38 6.05
C GLU A 36 -1.04 3.61 6.72
N SER A 37 0.05 4.31 7.02
CA SER A 37 1.07 3.80 7.94
C SER A 37 0.70 4.20 9.37
N VAL A 38 0.57 3.22 10.26
CA VAL A 38 0.29 3.43 11.69
C VAL A 38 1.46 2.93 12.53
N ARG A 39 1.88 3.74 13.50
CA ARG A 39 2.88 3.33 14.48
C ARG A 39 2.20 2.65 15.67
N VAL A 40 2.60 1.42 15.96
CA VAL A 40 2.13 0.64 17.11
C VAL A 40 3.35 0.27 17.95
N GLY A 41 3.53 0.99 19.06
CA GLY A 41 4.75 0.93 19.87
C GLY A 41 5.98 1.31 19.04
N ASN A 42 6.95 0.40 18.97
CA ASN A 42 8.19 0.61 18.23
C ASN A 42 8.16 0.09 16.78
N LYS A 43 6.98 -0.28 16.25
CA LYS A 43 6.84 -0.83 14.89
C LYS A 43 5.88 0.02 14.05
N VAL A 44 6.19 0.15 12.76
CA VAL A 44 5.27 0.70 11.76
C VAL A 44 4.50 -0.45 11.13
N LYS A 45 3.18 -0.27 10.98
CA LYS A 45 2.28 -1.19 10.29
C LYS A 45 1.57 -0.45 9.17
N GLN A 46 1.15 -1.19 8.16
CA GLN A 46 0.29 -0.68 7.09
C GLN A 46 -1.13 -1.16 7.34
N ARG A 47 -2.10 -0.25 7.39
CA ARG A 47 -3.54 -0.57 7.49
C ARG A 47 -4.23 -0.14 6.20
N THR A 48 -4.94 -1.06 5.57
CA THR A 48 -5.80 -0.70 4.43
C THR A 48 -7.02 0.01 4.97
N ILE A 49 -7.28 1.22 4.47
CA ILE A 49 -8.48 2.01 4.80
C ILE A 49 -9.63 1.54 3.91
N ILE A 50 -9.40 1.54 2.59
CA ILE A 50 -10.42 1.15 1.60
C ILE A 50 -9.80 0.55 0.34
N ASN A 51 -10.51 -0.41 -0.26
CA ASN A 51 -10.24 -0.86 -1.63
C ASN A 51 -10.88 0.12 -2.61
N LEU A 52 -10.06 0.80 -3.40
CA LEU A 52 -10.52 1.75 -4.41
C LEU A 52 -10.87 1.04 -5.73
N GLY A 53 -10.36 -0.18 -5.91
CA GLY A 53 -10.68 -1.01 -7.08
C GLY A 53 -9.86 -0.63 -8.31
N LYS A 54 -10.24 -1.24 -9.44
CA LYS A 54 -9.52 -1.14 -10.72
C LYS A 54 -9.81 0.14 -11.52
N ASN A 55 -10.93 0.80 -11.24
CA ASN A 55 -11.37 2.01 -11.96
C ASN A 55 -10.90 3.31 -11.28
N PHE A 56 -10.11 3.20 -10.20
CA PHE A 56 -9.52 4.36 -9.53
C PHE A 56 -8.42 4.96 -10.42
N PRO A 57 -8.48 6.28 -10.72
CA PRO A 57 -7.58 6.96 -11.65
C PRO A 57 -6.11 6.98 -11.18
#